data_AF-A0A7J5E0X2-F1
#
_entry.id   AF-A0A7J5E0X2-F1
#
_cell.length_a   1.000
_cell.length_b   1.000
_cell.length_c   1.000
_cell.angle_alpha   90.00
_cell.angle_beta   90.00
_cell.angle_gamma   90.00
#
_symmetry.space_group_name_H-M   'P 1'
#
loop_
_entity.id
_entity.type
_entity.pdbx_description
1 polymer ?
#
loop_
_entity_poly.entity_id
_entity_poly.type
_entity_poly.pdbx_seq_one_letter_code
_entity_poly.pdbx_strand_id
1 'polypeptide(L)'
;MLLGEAVPDLQGRIDDVLGDGDPSDPLAATYLLLAVALMLPAALLAVRLAGRRSPGTLSSVTGRLRWPLLVRCLGAALVLMLSAMLVMLTVEDGWSDAAVTDRTLPFLALAVLVVPLQAAAEEYVFRGVLMQTVGAWLRHPAFAIVLPVALFTLGHDYDVLGLIDVTAFGLAAGWLTWRTGGLEAAIGLHVATNALIFAFGGLGLVDLAATDGTPGGLVASLAVTGLFTWLVRDWADAPSYVSAQRQP
;
A
#
# COMPACT_ATOMS: atom_id res chain seq x y z
N MET A 1 1.82 17.19 21.30
CA MET A 1 2.54 17.92 22.37
C MET A 1 1.65 18.90 23.18
N LEU A 2 0.56 19.48 22.63
CA LEU A 2 -0.25 20.49 23.35
C LEU A 2 -1.46 19.97 24.18
N LEU A 3 -1.73 18.67 24.20
CA LEU A 3 -2.87 18.08 24.95
C LEU A 3 -2.48 17.41 26.28
N GLY A 4 -1.18 17.14 26.50
CA GLY A 4 -0.68 16.42 27.68
C GLY A 4 -0.65 17.24 28.97
N GLU A 5 -0.62 18.57 28.87
CA GLU A 5 -0.48 19.45 30.05
C GLU A 5 -1.81 19.73 30.76
N ALA A 6 -2.96 19.45 30.13
CA ALA A 6 -4.27 19.81 30.66
C ALA A 6 -4.88 18.75 31.59
N VAL A 7 -4.43 17.50 31.49
CA VAL A 7 -4.92 16.37 32.28
C VAL A 7 -3.72 15.52 32.71
N PRO A 8 -3.28 15.60 33.97
CA PRO A 8 -2.27 14.69 34.50
C PRO A 8 -2.71 13.25 34.21
N ASP A 9 -1.80 12.41 33.74
CA ASP A 9 -2.03 10.99 33.44
C ASP A 9 -2.82 10.68 32.15
N LEU A 10 -3.32 11.67 31.39
CA LEU A 10 -3.98 11.39 30.10
C LEU A 10 -3.00 10.77 29.11
N GLN A 11 -1.75 11.23 29.10
CA GLN A 11 -0.74 10.70 28.19
C GLN A 11 -0.36 9.26 28.56
N GLY A 12 -0.14 8.97 29.86
CA GLY A 12 0.04 7.59 30.34
C GLY A 12 -1.15 6.68 30.03
N ARG A 13 -2.40 7.17 30.16
CA ARG A 13 -3.60 6.40 29.81
C ARG A 13 -3.81 6.24 28.30
N ILE A 14 -3.31 7.17 27.49
CA ILE A 14 -3.29 7.04 26.04
C ILE A 14 -2.24 6.00 25.64
N ASP A 15 -1.05 6.05 26.23
CA ASP A 15 0.04 5.10 25.98
C ASP A 15 -0.34 3.69 26.49
N ASP A 16 -1.05 3.57 27.61
CA ASP A 16 -1.61 2.31 28.14
C ASP A 16 -2.70 1.70 27.23
N VAL A 17 -3.42 2.54 26.47
CA VAL A 17 -4.55 2.11 25.61
C VAL A 17 -4.15 1.93 24.15
N LEU A 18 -3.26 2.77 23.63
CA LEU A 18 -2.83 2.80 22.22
C LEU A 18 -1.47 2.10 21.99
N GLY A 19 -0.78 1.71 23.06
CA GLY A 19 0.64 1.34 23.01
C GLY A 19 1.52 2.59 22.86
N ASP A 20 2.83 2.43 22.99
CA ASP A 20 3.83 3.47 22.72
C ASP A 20 3.97 3.81 21.22
N GLY A 21 3.12 3.23 20.37
CA GLY A 21 3.15 3.39 18.92
C GLY A 21 4.10 2.43 18.22
N ASP A 22 4.70 1.46 18.92
CA ASP A 22 5.56 0.44 18.32
C ASP A 22 4.75 -0.46 17.35
N PRO A 23 5.04 -0.46 16.04
CA PRO A 23 4.35 -1.33 15.08
C PRO A 23 4.58 -2.83 15.32
N SER A 24 5.53 -3.20 16.19
CA SER A 24 5.77 -4.59 16.61
C SER A 24 4.79 -5.08 17.69
N ASP A 25 4.01 -4.19 18.29
CA ASP A 25 2.81 -4.52 19.06
C ASP A 25 1.59 -4.65 18.13
N PRO A 26 0.92 -5.81 18.06
CA PRO A 26 -0.26 -5.99 17.22
C PRO A 26 -1.38 -4.97 17.50
N LEU A 27 -1.53 -4.50 18.74
CA LEU A 27 -2.58 -3.53 19.07
C LEU A 27 -2.24 -2.15 18.51
N ALA A 28 -1.03 -1.64 18.75
CA ALA A 28 -0.54 -0.41 18.15
C ALA A 28 -0.58 -0.44 16.61
N ALA A 29 -0.09 -1.51 15.99
CA ALA A 29 -0.19 -1.71 14.54
C ALA A 29 -1.65 -1.68 14.04
N THR A 30 -2.58 -2.28 14.78
CA THR A 30 -4.01 -2.23 14.44
C THR A 30 -4.53 -0.79 14.39
N TYR A 31 -4.21 0.02 15.40
CA TYR A 31 -4.63 1.42 15.45
C TYR A 31 -4.06 2.24 14.29
N LEU A 32 -2.76 2.11 14.03
CA LEU A 32 -2.07 2.82 12.95
C LEU A 32 -2.67 2.45 11.57
N LEU A 33 -2.81 1.15 11.29
CA LEU A 33 -3.35 0.70 10.01
C LEU A 33 -4.82 1.09 9.81
N LEU A 34 -5.64 1.01 10.87
CA LEU A 34 -7.05 1.43 10.79
C LEU A 34 -7.19 2.94 10.60
N ALA A 35 -6.34 3.75 11.24
CA ALA A 35 -6.33 5.19 11.05
C ALA A 35 -6.10 5.56 9.57
N VAL A 36 -5.17 4.87 8.89
CA VAL A 36 -4.96 5.03 7.45
C VAL A 36 -6.12 4.45 6.65
N ALA A 37 -6.65 3.29 7.01
CA ALA A 37 -7.77 2.66 6.30
C ALA A 37 -9.03 3.55 6.28
N LEU A 38 -9.25 4.41 7.28
CA LEU A 38 -10.34 5.40 7.29
C LEU A 38 -10.27 6.43 6.16
N MET A 39 -9.10 6.60 5.53
CA MET A 39 -8.97 7.45 4.34
C MET A 39 -9.80 6.93 3.16
N LEU A 40 -10.07 5.61 3.07
CA LEU A 40 -10.86 5.03 1.99
C LEU A 40 -12.33 5.51 2.00
N PRO A 41 -13.12 5.33 3.08
CA PRO A 41 -14.47 5.87 3.13
C PRO A 41 -14.48 7.39 3.05
N ALA A 42 -13.47 8.08 3.60
CA ALA A 42 -13.35 9.53 3.49
C ALA A 42 -13.18 9.99 2.03
N ALA A 43 -12.32 9.34 1.24
CA ALA A 43 -12.11 9.65 -0.17
C ALA A 43 -13.38 9.41 -1.01
N LEU A 44 -14.05 8.27 -0.80
CA LEU A 44 -15.30 7.94 -1.47
C LEU A 44 -16.41 8.95 -1.11
N LEU A 45 -16.53 9.32 0.16
CA LEU A 45 -17.49 10.30 0.63
C LEU A 45 -17.21 11.69 0.07
N ALA A 46 -15.94 12.13 0.06
CA ALA A 46 -15.55 13.42 -0.50
C ALA A 46 -15.96 13.56 -1.96
N VAL A 47 -15.72 12.53 -2.80
CA VAL A 47 -16.17 12.53 -4.20
C VAL A 47 -17.69 12.52 -4.31
N ARG A 48 -18.38 11.74 -3.46
CA ARG A 48 -19.84 11.68 -3.45
C ARG A 48 -20.45 13.05 -3.10
N LEU A 49 -19.92 13.74 -2.08
CA LEU A 49 -20.40 15.04 -1.63
C LEU A 49 -20.08 16.16 -2.62
N ALA A 50 -18.95 16.08 -3.34
CA ALA A 50 -18.62 17.03 -4.40
C ALA A 50 -19.61 16.97 -5.58
N GLY A 51 -20.27 15.83 -5.81
CA GLY A 51 -21.40 15.69 -6.74
C GLY A 51 -21.07 15.78 -8.24
N ARG A 52 -19.80 15.97 -8.63
CA ARG A 52 -19.40 16.17 -10.04
C ARG A 52 -19.14 14.88 -10.82
N ARG A 53 -18.95 13.76 -10.13
CA ARG A 53 -18.64 12.43 -10.71
C ARG A 53 -19.02 11.33 -9.73
N SER A 54 -19.21 10.10 -10.21
CA SER A 54 -19.47 8.95 -9.34
C SER A 54 -18.20 8.53 -8.57
N PRO A 55 -18.30 8.09 -7.30
CA PRO A 55 -17.14 7.64 -6.52
C PRO A 55 -16.33 6.50 -7.17
N GLY A 56 -17.00 5.64 -7.94
CA GLY A 56 -16.33 4.53 -8.63
C GLY A 56 -15.34 4.96 -9.73
N THR A 57 -15.37 6.23 -10.15
CA THR A 57 -14.33 6.81 -11.02
C THR A 57 -12.97 6.93 -10.34
N LEU A 58 -12.91 6.82 -9.00
CA LEU A 58 -11.65 6.67 -8.28
C LEU A 58 -11.01 5.31 -8.56
N SER A 59 -11.81 4.26 -8.75
CA SER A 59 -11.31 2.88 -8.93
C SER A 59 -10.70 2.65 -10.31
N SER A 60 -11.41 3.06 -11.37
CA SER A 60 -10.95 2.89 -12.75
C SER A 60 -11.76 3.74 -13.73
N VAL A 61 -11.30 3.80 -14.99
CA VAL A 61 -12.01 4.41 -16.11
C VAL A 61 -13.36 3.74 -16.41
N THR A 62 -13.60 2.52 -15.90
CA THR A 62 -14.91 1.84 -16.02
C THR A 62 -15.90 2.22 -14.92
N GLY A 63 -15.51 3.12 -14.01
CA GLY A 63 -16.35 3.58 -12.90
C GLY A 63 -16.57 2.52 -11.81
N ARG A 64 -15.77 1.45 -11.78
CA ARG A 64 -15.81 0.38 -10.78
C ARG A 64 -14.47 -0.34 -10.67
N LEU A 65 -14.27 -1.08 -9.59
CA LEU A 65 -13.12 -1.96 -9.43
C LEU A 65 -13.28 -3.21 -10.30
N ARG A 66 -12.31 -3.50 -11.15
CA ARG A 66 -12.29 -4.69 -12.01
C ARG A 66 -11.78 -5.88 -11.20
N TRP A 67 -12.63 -6.48 -10.36
CA TRP A 67 -12.27 -7.59 -9.47
C TRP A 67 -11.44 -8.71 -10.12
N PRO A 68 -11.75 -9.20 -11.33
CA PRO A 68 -10.93 -10.25 -11.95
C PRO A 68 -9.51 -9.77 -12.27
N LEU A 69 -9.33 -8.49 -12.64
CA LEU A 69 -8.01 -7.90 -12.85
C LEU A 69 -7.28 -7.74 -11.52
N LEU A 70 -7.95 -7.24 -10.48
CA LEU A 70 -7.38 -7.11 -9.14
C LEU A 70 -6.87 -8.45 -8.61
N VAL A 71 -7.70 -9.51 -8.68
CA VAL A 71 -7.30 -10.84 -8.19
C VAL A 71 -6.10 -11.39 -8.96
N ARG A 72 -6.05 -11.19 -10.28
CA ARG A 72 -4.89 -11.60 -11.10
C ARG A 72 -3.63 -10.83 -10.71
N CYS A 73 -3.72 -9.51 -10.57
CA CYS A 73 -2.61 -8.66 -10.16
C CYS A 73 -2.13 -9.02 -8.75
N LEU A 74 -3.04 -9.19 -7.79
CA LEU A 74 -2.72 -9.62 -6.43
C LEU A 74 -2.03 -10.99 -6.43
N GLY A 75 -2.55 -11.97 -7.17
CA GLY A 75 -1.93 -13.29 -7.26
C GLY A 75 -0.51 -13.25 -7.84
N ALA A 76 -0.30 -12.47 -8.90
CA ALA A 76 1.03 -12.29 -9.49
C ALA A 76 2.00 -11.57 -8.52
N ALA A 77 1.53 -10.53 -7.84
CA ALA A 77 2.33 -9.81 -6.85
C ALA A 77 2.70 -10.70 -5.66
N LEU A 78 1.76 -11.49 -5.13
CA LEU A 78 2.01 -12.45 -4.05
C LEU A 78 3.06 -13.48 -4.45
N VAL A 79 2.97 -14.04 -5.66
CA VAL A 79 3.97 -15.02 -6.14
C VAL A 79 5.35 -14.38 -6.24
N LEU A 80 5.47 -13.21 -6.88
CA LEU A 80 6.76 -12.56 -7.07
C LEU A 80 7.38 -12.13 -5.74
N MET A 81 6.59 -11.48 -4.88
CA MET A 81 7.06 -10.97 -3.60
C MET A 81 7.41 -12.10 -2.62
N LEU A 82 6.53 -13.11 -2.49
CA LEU A 82 6.83 -14.27 -1.65
C LEU A 82 8.11 -14.98 -2.10
N SER A 83 8.27 -15.15 -3.42
CA SER A 83 9.48 -15.77 -3.98
C SER A 83 10.73 -14.97 -3.64
N ALA A 84 10.69 -13.64 -3.77
CA ALA A 84 11.81 -12.77 -3.43
C ALA A 84 12.14 -12.82 -1.94
N MET A 85 11.14 -12.74 -1.05
CA MET A 85 11.34 -12.81 0.40
C MET A 85 11.95 -14.16 0.82
N LEU A 86 11.46 -15.28 0.28
CA LEU A 86 12.02 -16.60 0.58
C LEU A 86 13.47 -16.74 0.12
N VAL A 87 13.81 -16.17 -1.05
CA VAL A 87 15.21 -16.13 -1.53
C VAL A 87 16.07 -15.29 -0.59
N MET A 88 15.62 -14.09 -0.21
CA MET A 88 16.36 -13.21 0.69
C MET A 88 16.62 -13.86 2.05
N LEU A 89 15.58 -14.43 2.68
CA LEU A 89 15.73 -15.17 3.95
C LEU A 89 16.73 -16.33 3.84
N THR A 90 16.78 -17.01 2.71
CA THR A 90 17.68 -18.13 2.50
C THR A 90 19.12 -17.67 2.25
N VAL A 91 19.31 -16.57 1.52
CA VAL A 91 20.64 -16.02 1.22
C VAL A 91 21.27 -15.35 2.44
N GLU A 92 20.45 -14.74 3.30
CA GLU A 92 20.88 -14.02 4.49
C GLU A 92 20.86 -14.88 5.77
N ASP A 93 20.60 -16.19 5.64
CA ASP A 93 20.42 -17.11 6.77
C ASP A 93 19.38 -16.63 7.82
N GLY A 94 18.40 -15.82 7.40
CA GLY A 94 17.39 -15.16 8.25
C GLY A 94 16.31 -16.07 8.83
N TRP A 95 16.46 -17.40 8.72
CA TRP A 95 15.51 -18.37 9.26
C TRP A 95 15.70 -18.64 10.76
N SER A 96 16.81 -18.18 11.36
CA SER A 96 17.15 -18.46 12.76
C SER A 96 16.13 -17.92 13.75
N ASP A 97 15.47 -16.82 13.39
CA ASP A 97 14.58 -16.07 14.28
C ASP A 97 13.10 -16.46 14.11
N ALA A 98 12.83 -17.43 13.21
CA ALA A 98 11.49 -17.92 12.93
C ALA A 98 10.84 -18.54 14.18
N ALA A 99 9.77 -17.93 14.66
CA ALA A 99 9.04 -18.40 15.83
C ALA A 99 7.53 -18.18 15.70
N VAL A 100 6.76 -19.15 16.19
CA VAL A 100 5.31 -18.98 16.41
C VAL A 100 5.09 -18.52 17.84
N THR A 101 4.56 -17.31 18.00
CA THR A 101 4.30 -16.68 19.28
C THR A 101 2.81 -16.33 19.42
N ASP A 102 2.43 -15.75 20.55
CA ASP A 102 1.12 -15.15 20.78
C ASP A 102 0.82 -13.96 19.84
N ARG A 103 1.85 -13.32 19.27
CA ARG A 103 1.71 -12.23 18.29
C ARG A 103 1.46 -12.72 16.86
N THR A 104 1.77 -13.98 16.53
CA THR A 104 1.68 -14.50 15.16
C THR A 104 0.25 -14.44 14.61
N LEU A 105 -0.74 -14.95 15.36
CA LEU A 105 -2.13 -14.96 14.89
C LEU A 105 -2.70 -13.53 14.70
N PRO A 106 -2.51 -12.59 15.65
CA PRO A 106 -2.87 -11.18 15.45
C PRO A 106 -2.28 -10.57 14.17
N PHE A 107 -0.99 -10.76 13.90
CA PHE A 107 -0.36 -10.20 12.71
C PHE A 107 -0.82 -10.86 11.40
N LEU A 108 -1.08 -12.17 11.41
CA LEU A 108 -1.72 -12.84 10.27
C LEU A 108 -3.14 -12.31 10.02
N ALA A 109 -3.90 -12.04 11.08
CA ALA A 109 -5.22 -11.42 10.96
C ALA A 109 -5.12 -9.99 10.39
N LEU A 110 -4.15 -9.19 10.84
CA LEU A 110 -3.90 -7.85 10.30
C LEU A 110 -3.55 -7.90 8.81
N ALA A 111 -2.62 -8.79 8.43
CA ALA A 111 -2.18 -8.99 7.06
C ALA A 111 -3.34 -9.33 6.10
N VAL A 112 -4.33 -10.10 6.56
CA VAL A 112 -5.45 -10.55 5.73
C VAL A 112 -6.65 -9.60 5.77
N LEU A 113 -6.89 -8.92 6.89
CA LEU A 113 -8.14 -8.16 7.10
C LEU A 113 -7.95 -6.65 7.01
N VAL A 114 -6.89 -6.11 7.61
CA VAL A 114 -6.71 -4.66 7.78
C VAL A 114 -5.77 -4.10 6.72
N VAL A 115 -4.65 -4.76 6.47
CA VAL A 115 -3.67 -4.34 5.46
C VAL A 115 -4.30 -4.15 4.08
N PRO A 116 -5.22 -5.02 3.59
CA PRO A 116 -5.86 -4.80 2.31
C PRO A 116 -6.68 -3.50 2.24
N LEU A 117 -7.30 -3.11 3.36
CA LEU A 117 -8.07 -1.87 3.46
C LEU A 117 -7.15 -0.65 3.55
N GLN A 118 -6.05 -0.75 4.32
CA GLN A 118 -5.04 0.29 4.44
C GLN A 118 -4.38 0.59 3.08
N ALA A 119 -3.86 -0.44 2.41
CA ALA A 119 -3.22 -0.30 1.10
C ALA A 119 -4.19 0.26 0.06
N ALA A 120 -5.44 -0.23 0.05
CA ALA A 120 -6.46 0.35 -0.82
C ALA A 120 -6.73 1.83 -0.49
N ALA A 121 -6.79 2.21 0.78
CA ALA A 121 -7.02 3.59 1.20
C ALA A 121 -5.94 4.55 0.65
N GLU A 122 -4.67 4.16 0.75
CA GLU A 122 -3.57 4.95 0.20
C GLU A 122 -3.65 5.06 -1.32
N GLU A 123 -3.88 3.96 -2.02
CA GLU A 123 -4.03 4.00 -3.49
C GLU A 123 -5.22 4.88 -3.91
N TYR A 124 -6.36 4.81 -3.21
CA TYR A 124 -7.51 5.68 -3.49
C TYR A 124 -7.21 7.15 -3.23
N VAL A 125 -6.46 7.50 -2.17
CA VAL A 125 -6.11 8.89 -1.90
C VAL A 125 -5.06 9.41 -2.89
N PHE A 126 -3.93 8.73 -3.02
CA PHE A 126 -2.82 9.25 -3.81
C PHE A 126 -3.06 9.12 -5.31
N ARG A 127 -3.65 8.01 -5.78
CA ARG A 127 -3.82 7.71 -7.22
C ARG A 127 -5.25 7.96 -7.67
N GLY A 128 -6.24 7.68 -6.81
CA GLY A 128 -7.64 7.97 -7.10
C GLY A 128 -7.97 9.47 -7.01
N VAL A 129 -7.62 10.13 -5.90
CA VAL A 129 -7.99 11.53 -5.66
C VAL A 129 -6.92 12.50 -6.13
N LEU A 130 -5.70 12.38 -5.61
CA LEU A 130 -4.65 13.39 -5.79
C LEU A 130 -4.12 13.39 -7.23
N MET A 131 -3.72 12.23 -7.76
CA MET A 131 -3.29 12.09 -9.16
C MET A 131 -4.34 12.58 -10.17
N GLN A 132 -5.62 12.27 -9.95
CA GLN A 132 -6.69 12.75 -10.83
C GLN A 132 -6.91 14.26 -10.71
N THR A 133 -6.82 14.83 -9.50
CA THR A 133 -6.90 16.28 -9.28
C THR A 133 -5.76 17.01 -9.97
N VAL A 134 -4.51 16.57 -9.76
CA VAL A 134 -3.32 17.14 -10.39
C VAL A 134 -3.39 16.99 -11.91
N GLY A 135 -3.78 15.81 -12.40
CA GLY A 135 -3.94 15.54 -13.83
C GLY A 135 -4.99 16.43 -14.50
N ALA A 136 -6.10 16.72 -13.83
CA ALA A 136 -7.13 17.61 -14.33
C ALA A 136 -6.66 19.08 -14.44
N TRP A 137 -5.79 19.51 -13.52
CA TRP A 137 -5.30 20.90 -13.48
C TRP A 137 -4.12 21.13 -14.41
N LEU A 138 -3.10 20.27 -14.34
CA LEU A 138 -1.84 20.44 -15.08
C LEU A 138 -1.82 19.75 -16.44
N ARG A 139 -2.82 18.91 -16.75
CA ARG A 139 -3.05 18.29 -18.07
C ARG A 139 -1.85 17.52 -18.64
N HIS A 140 -0.97 16.99 -17.79
CA HIS A 140 0.16 16.18 -18.21
C HIS A 140 0.35 14.97 -17.27
N PRO A 141 0.49 13.74 -17.80
CA PRO A 141 0.56 12.53 -16.98
C PRO A 141 1.78 12.50 -16.06
N ALA A 142 2.92 13.06 -16.48
CA ALA A 142 4.11 13.09 -15.62
C ALA A 142 3.87 13.87 -14.32
N PHE A 143 3.15 15.00 -14.35
CA PHE A 143 2.85 15.74 -13.12
C PHE A 143 1.83 15.00 -12.26
N ALA A 144 0.84 14.38 -12.89
CA ALA A 144 -0.16 13.56 -12.21
C ALA A 144 0.48 12.39 -11.46
N ILE A 145 1.63 11.88 -11.91
CA ILE A 145 2.35 10.77 -11.26
C ILE A 145 3.37 11.31 -10.23
N VAL A 146 4.28 12.19 -10.66
CA VAL A 146 5.46 12.57 -9.86
C VAL A 146 5.09 13.39 -8.62
N LEU A 147 4.12 14.31 -8.71
CA LEU A 147 3.76 15.16 -7.57
C LEU A 147 3.11 14.37 -6.42
N PRO A 148 2.13 13.47 -6.66
CA PRO A 148 1.63 12.59 -5.61
C PRO A 148 2.69 11.67 -5.02
N VAL A 149 3.64 11.18 -5.83
CA VAL A 149 4.74 10.33 -5.34
C VAL A 149 5.63 11.11 -4.38
N ALA A 150 5.98 12.36 -4.67
CA ALA A 150 6.75 13.17 -3.75
C ALA A 150 6.04 13.33 -2.39
N LEU A 151 4.73 13.58 -2.38
CA LEU A 151 3.95 13.67 -1.14
C LEU A 151 3.83 12.33 -0.42
N PHE A 152 3.73 11.23 -1.16
CA PHE A 152 3.69 9.87 -0.62
C PHE A 152 5.01 9.54 0.08
N THR A 153 6.14 9.73 -0.60
CA THR A 153 7.48 9.51 -0.03
C THR A 153 7.74 10.38 1.20
N LEU A 154 7.34 11.67 1.18
CA LEU A 154 7.48 12.56 2.33
C LEU A 154 6.63 12.16 3.55
N GLY A 155 5.62 11.32 3.34
CA GLY A 155 4.80 10.77 4.42
C GLY A 155 5.43 9.56 5.14
N HIS A 156 6.58 9.07 4.68
CA HIS A 156 7.27 7.92 5.27
C HIS A 156 8.52 8.36 6.04
N ASP A 157 8.76 7.70 7.17
CA ASP A 157 9.91 7.94 8.04
C ASP A 157 10.92 6.79 7.88
N TYR A 158 11.65 6.82 6.77
CA TYR A 158 12.67 5.84 6.42
C TYR A 158 14.03 6.50 6.15
N ASP A 159 15.08 5.69 6.19
CA ASP A 159 16.39 6.08 5.70
C ASP A 159 16.41 6.29 4.17
N VAL A 160 17.57 6.67 3.62
CA VAL A 160 17.68 6.97 2.17
C VAL A 160 17.33 5.75 1.31
N LEU A 161 17.71 4.54 1.73
CA LEU A 161 17.42 3.33 0.96
C LEU A 161 15.93 3.01 0.98
N GLY A 162 15.29 3.08 2.15
CA GLY A 162 13.84 2.90 2.27
C GLY A 162 13.05 3.96 1.50
N LEU A 163 13.46 5.23 1.52
CA LEU A 163 12.81 6.29 0.73
C LEU A 163 12.97 6.09 -0.78
N ILE A 164 14.09 5.54 -1.25
CA ILE A 164 14.25 5.15 -2.66
C ILE A 164 13.27 4.04 -3.01
N ASP A 165 13.12 3.03 -2.15
CA ASP A 165 12.21 1.92 -2.37
C ASP A 165 10.74 2.38 -2.44
N VAL A 166 10.29 3.14 -1.44
CA VAL A 166 8.95 3.76 -1.39
C VAL A 166 8.69 4.62 -2.62
N THR A 167 9.69 5.39 -3.06
CA THR A 167 9.58 6.23 -4.26
C THR A 167 9.45 5.38 -5.53
N ALA A 168 10.23 4.31 -5.66
CA ALA A 168 10.18 3.42 -6.81
C ALA A 168 8.83 2.68 -6.88
N PHE A 169 8.33 2.19 -5.76
CA PHE A 169 6.97 1.65 -5.64
C PHE A 169 5.93 2.70 -6.06
N GLY A 170 6.03 3.93 -5.54
CA GLY A 170 5.10 5.02 -5.86
C GLY A 170 5.06 5.35 -7.36
N LEU A 171 6.22 5.42 -8.00
CA LEU A 171 6.33 5.65 -9.45
C LEU A 171 5.72 4.51 -10.24
N ALA A 172 6.00 3.25 -9.86
CA ALA A 172 5.44 2.08 -10.51
C ALA A 172 3.91 2.02 -10.37
N ALA A 173 3.39 2.22 -9.16
CA ALA A 173 1.96 2.25 -8.86
C ALA A 173 1.23 3.37 -9.63
N GLY A 174 1.80 4.58 -9.64
CA GLY A 174 1.26 5.71 -10.39
C GLY A 174 1.27 5.47 -11.90
N TRP A 175 2.37 4.95 -12.45
CA TRP A 175 2.47 4.60 -13.87
C TRP A 175 1.50 3.48 -14.26
N LEU A 176 1.41 2.40 -13.47
CA LEU A 176 0.45 1.32 -13.70
C LEU A 176 -0.99 1.82 -13.64
N THR A 177 -1.31 2.71 -12.71
CA THR A 177 -2.65 3.31 -12.62
C THR A 177 -2.98 4.06 -13.92
N TRP A 178 -2.07 4.89 -14.40
CA TRP A 178 -2.24 5.61 -15.67
C TRP A 178 -2.32 4.67 -16.87
N ARG A 179 -1.42 3.68 -16.96
CA ARG A 179 -1.30 2.74 -18.09
C ARG A 179 -2.48 1.77 -18.19
N THR A 180 -2.97 1.29 -17.06
CA THR A 180 -4.05 0.29 -17.01
C THR A 180 -5.44 0.92 -16.83
N GLY A 181 -5.49 2.23 -16.62
CA GLY A 181 -6.72 2.99 -16.42
C GLY A 181 -7.44 2.65 -15.11
N GLY A 182 -6.74 2.19 -14.07
CA GLY A 182 -7.36 1.88 -12.78
C GLY A 182 -6.37 1.42 -11.72
N LEU A 183 -6.84 1.37 -10.48
CA LEU A 183 -6.03 1.12 -9.28
C LEU A 183 -5.68 -0.36 -9.07
N GLU A 184 -6.24 -1.28 -9.85
CA GLU A 184 -6.19 -2.72 -9.54
C GLU A 184 -4.76 -3.28 -9.44
N ALA A 185 -3.88 -2.89 -10.36
CA ALA A 185 -2.49 -3.35 -10.34
C ALA A 185 -1.70 -2.75 -9.17
N ALA A 186 -1.92 -1.47 -8.86
CA ALA A 186 -1.28 -0.78 -7.75
C ALA A 186 -1.75 -1.35 -6.40
N ILE A 187 -3.05 -1.51 -6.20
CA ILE A 187 -3.63 -2.14 -5.01
C ILE A 187 -3.10 -3.56 -4.86
N GLY A 188 -3.09 -4.37 -5.94
CA GLY A 188 -2.59 -5.75 -5.88
C GLY A 188 -1.14 -5.84 -5.39
N LEU A 189 -0.25 -4.99 -5.93
CA LEU A 189 1.15 -4.94 -5.51
C LEU A 189 1.31 -4.45 -4.07
N HIS A 190 0.59 -3.39 -3.70
CA HIS A 190 0.65 -2.80 -2.37
C HIS A 190 0.18 -3.80 -1.30
N VAL A 191 -0.98 -4.42 -1.52
CA VAL A 191 -1.53 -5.43 -0.61
C VAL A 191 -0.60 -6.60 -0.46
N ALA A 192 -0.07 -7.15 -1.57
CA ALA A 192 0.86 -8.28 -1.50
C ALA A 192 2.12 -7.93 -0.69
N THR A 193 2.70 -6.76 -0.93
CA THR A 193 3.91 -6.28 -0.24
C THR A 193 3.67 -6.16 1.25
N ASN A 194 2.70 -5.35 1.67
CA ASN A 194 2.47 -5.10 3.10
C ASN A 194 1.92 -6.35 3.80
N ALA A 195 1.06 -7.14 3.17
CA ALA A 195 0.52 -8.33 3.82
C ALA A 195 1.61 -9.37 4.09
N LEU A 196 2.57 -9.53 3.18
CA LEU A 196 3.71 -10.42 3.41
C LEU A 196 4.66 -9.87 4.47
N ILE A 197 4.94 -8.57 4.48
CA ILE A 197 5.72 -7.91 5.56
C ILE A 197 5.08 -8.20 6.93
N PHE A 198 3.79 -7.95 7.11
CA PHE A 198 3.09 -8.21 8.37
C PHE A 198 3.02 -9.70 8.72
N ALA A 199 2.77 -10.57 7.74
CA ALA A 199 2.73 -12.02 7.97
C ALA A 199 4.08 -12.58 8.43
N PHE A 200 5.18 -12.13 7.80
CA PHE A 200 6.53 -12.55 8.14
C PHE A 200 6.99 -11.90 9.46
N GLY A 201 6.59 -10.67 9.74
CA GLY A 201 6.83 -10.03 11.03
C GLY A 201 6.15 -10.76 12.18
N GLY A 202 4.93 -11.27 11.97
CA GLY A 202 4.26 -12.15 12.92
C GLY A 202 5.00 -13.47 13.21
N LEU A 203 5.90 -13.89 12.32
CA LEU A 203 6.75 -15.07 12.47
C LEU A 203 8.16 -14.74 12.98
N GLY A 204 8.46 -13.47 13.27
CA GLY A 204 9.80 -13.02 13.66
C GLY A 204 10.81 -12.96 12.50
N LEU A 205 10.35 -13.10 11.25
CA LEU A 205 11.22 -13.11 10.05
C LEU A 205 11.48 -11.71 9.46
N VAL A 206 10.71 -10.71 9.90
CA VAL A 206 10.82 -9.32 9.48
C VAL A 206 10.66 -8.44 10.71
N ASP A 207 11.53 -7.46 10.87
CA ASP A 207 11.34 -6.42 11.88
C ASP A 207 10.34 -5.37 11.38
N LEU A 208 9.19 -5.27 12.05
CA LEU A 208 8.12 -4.34 11.69
C LEU A 208 8.40 -2.90 12.12
N ALA A 209 9.36 -2.69 13.02
CA ALA A 209 9.80 -1.38 13.48
C ALA A 209 11.04 -0.86 12.72
N ALA A 210 11.63 -1.68 11.84
CA ALA A 210 12.78 -1.28 11.05
C ALA A 210 12.47 -0.07 10.17
N THR A 211 13.33 0.94 10.26
CA THR A 211 13.25 2.17 9.45
C THR A 211 14.42 2.30 8.47
N ASP A 212 15.37 1.39 8.57
CA ASP A 212 16.57 1.28 7.76
C ASP A 212 16.43 0.17 6.71
N GLY A 213 16.70 0.50 5.45
CA GLY A 213 16.77 -0.47 4.36
C GLY A 213 18.15 -1.12 4.25
N THR A 214 18.20 -2.32 3.65
CA THR A 214 19.46 -2.95 3.23
C THR A 214 19.66 -2.82 1.71
N PRO A 215 20.92 -2.77 1.21
CA PRO A 215 21.16 -2.77 -0.23
C PRO A 215 20.59 -4.02 -0.94
N GLY A 216 20.66 -5.19 -0.29
CA GLY A 216 20.09 -6.44 -0.82
C GLY A 216 18.57 -6.37 -0.91
N GLY A 217 17.91 -5.92 0.16
CA GLY A 217 16.45 -5.73 0.21
C GLY A 217 15.98 -4.73 -0.85
N LEU A 218 16.68 -3.60 -1.01
CA LEU A 218 16.37 -2.62 -2.05
C LEU A 218 16.47 -3.23 -3.45
N VAL A 219 17.56 -3.95 -3.77
CA VAL A 219 17.71 -4.60 -5.08
C VAL A 219 16.60 -5.62 -5.34
N ALA A 220 16.27 -6.44 -4.34
CA ALA A 220 15.20 -7.43 -4.45
C ALA A 220 13.83 -6.76 -4.68
N SER A 221 13.50 -5.72 -3.90
CA SER A 221 12.26 -4.96 -4.03
C SER A 221 12.15 -4.31 -5.41
N LEU A 222 13.18 -3.57 -5.86
CA LEU A 222 13.20 -2.95 -7.18
C LEU A 222 13.05 -3.96 -8.32
N ALA A 223 13.68 -5.14 -8.19
CA ALA A 223 13.53 -6.22 -9.16
C ALA A 223 12.09 -6.74 -9.21
N VAL A 224 11.45 -6.98 -8.05
CA VAL A 224 10.04 -7.41 -7.97
C VAL A 224 9.11 -6.36 -8.54
N THR A 225 9.23 -5.10 -8.11
CA THR A 225 8.41 -3.99 -8.58
C THR A 225 8.55 -3.79 -10.09
N GLY A 226 9.78 -3.82 -10.61
CA GLY A 226 10.07 -3.70 -12.04
C GLY A 226 9.49 -4.86 -12.86
N LEU A 227 9.72 -6.10 -12.42
CA LEU A 227 9.21 -7.30 -13.08
C LEU A 227 7.68 -7.36 -13.06
N PHE A 228 7.07 -7.06 -11.92
CA PHE A 228 5.62 -6.98 -11.79
C PHE A 228 5.05 -5.93 -12.75
N THR A 229 5.62 -4.73 -12.75
CA THR A 229 5.21 -3.63 -13.63
C THR A 229 5.28 -4.02 -15.09
N TRP A 230 6.39 -4.64 -15.51
CA TRP A 230 6.56 -5.13 -16.88
C TRP A 230 5.53 -6.21 -17.24
N LEU A 231 5.27 -7.15 -16.33
CA LEU A 231 4.37 -8.28 -16.55
C LEU A 231 2.91 -7.84 -16.73
N VAL A 232 2.42 -6.92 -15.90
CA VAL A 232 0.99 -6.62 -15.80
C VAL A 232 0.53 -5.40 -16.62
N ARG A 233 1.47 -4.66 -17.22
CA ARG A 233 1.18 -3.38 -17.91
C ARG A 233 0.09 -3.44 -18.99
N ASP A 234 -0.08 -4.59 -19.64
CA ASP A 234 -1.02 -4.79 -20.76
C ASP A 234 -2.26 -5.60 -20.35
N TRP A 235 -2.40 -6.00 -19.07
CA TRP A 235 -3.48 -6.90 -18.62
C TRP A 235 -4.87 -6.25 -18.63
N ALA A 236 -4.93 -4.92 -18.61
CA ALA A 236 -6.17 -4.15 -18.72
C ALA A 236 -6.69 -4.06 -20.16
N ASP A 237 -5.89 -4.39 -21.17
CA ASP A 237 -6.25 -4.27 -22.59
C ASP A 237 -7.05 -5.49 -23.09
N ALA A 238 -7.33 -6.47 -22.23
CA ALA A 238 -8.09 -7.66 -22.60
C ALA A 238 -9.50 -7.28 -23.12
N PRO A 239 -10.05 -7.99 -24.13
CA PRO A 239 -11.32 -7.66 -24.78
C PRO A 239 -12.50 -7.48 -23.83
N SER A 240 -12.50 -8.20 -22.70
CA SER A 240 -13.50 -8.10 -21.63
C SER A 240 -13.60 -6.72 -20.96
N TYR A 241 -12.55 -5.92 -21.03
CA TYR A 241 -12.50 -4.57 -20.42
C TYR A 241 -12.67 -3.47 -21.47
N VAL A 242 -12.22 -3.70 -22.70
CA VAL A 242 -12.39 -2.77 -23.83
C VAL A 242 -13.86 -2.63 -24.22
N SER A 243 -14.66 -3.70 -24.15
CA SER A 243 -16.10 -3.66 -24.44
C SER A 243 -16.88 -2.82 -23.41
N ALA A 244 -16.44 -2.80 -22.15
CA ALA A 244 -17.06 -2.01 -21.08
C ALA A 244 -16.81 -0.50 -21.22
N GLN A 245 -15.73 -0.09 -21.90
CA GLN A 245 -15.43 1.32 -22.18
C GLN A 245 -16.24 1.89 -23.35
N ARG A 246 -16.89 1.04 -24.15
CA ARG A 246 -17.60 1.43 -25.39
C ARG A 246 -19.12 1.44 -25.25
N GLN A 247 -19.67 1.11 -24.09
CA GLN A 247 -21.12 1.23 -23.87
C GLN A 247 -21.43 2.62 -23.27
N PRO A 248 -22.31 3.40 -23.92
CA PRO A 248 -22.64 4.76 -23.52
C PRO A 248 -23.35 4.84 -22.17
#